data_AF-A0A439GR57-F1
#
_entry.id   AF-A0A439GR57-F1
#
_cell.length_a   1.000
_cell.length_b   1.000
_cell.length_c   1.000
_cell.angle_alpha   90.00
_cell.angle_beta   90.00
_cell.angle_gamma   90.00
#
_symmetry.space_group_name_H-M   'P 1'
#
loop_
_entity.id
_entity.type
_entity.pdbx_description
1 polymer ?
#
loop_
_entity_poly.entity_id
_entity_poly.type
_entity_poly.pdbx_seq_one_letter_code
_entity_poly.pdbx_strand_id
1 'polypeptide(L)'
;MSEDSVETPQLPAPRWLSRAEKADFRRIEGQRAAAGKPLSATEVDAVADLVSARSRIADLRRLYRDAAREYRSSPYEPQAKLVLSIATRIDAATAAAQRQARRLGLGQVGEKE
;
A
#
# COMPACT_ATOMS: atom_id res chain seq x y z
N MET A 1 9.52 19.95 34.36
CA MET A 1 8.45 18.96 34.20
C MET A 1 8.89 18.06 33.08
N SER A 2 9.38 16.86 33.41
CA SER A 2 9.83 15.89 32.41
C SER A 2 8.58 15.32 31.76
N GLU A 3 8.35 15.65 30.48
CA GLU A 3 7.35 14.95 29.68
C GLU A 3 7.84 13.51 29.53
N ASP A 4 7.26 12.60 30.32
CA ASP A 4 7.36 11.17 30.09
C ASP A 4 6.87 10.93 28.66
N SER A 5 7.81 10.74 27.74
CA SER A 5 7.53 10.29 26.39
C SER A 5 6.90 8.91 26.54
N VAL A 6 5.58 8.84 26.48
CA VAL A 6 4.83 7.58 26.51
C VAL A 6 5.26 6.79 25.28
N GLU A 7 6.27 5.95 25.45
CA GLU A 7 6.80 5.09 24.41
C GLU A 7 5.67 4.12 24.05
N THR A 8 4.95 4.43 22.97
CA THR A 8 3.80 3.64 22.58
C THR A 8 4.32 2.30 22.09
N PRO A 9 3.94 1.16 22.69
CA PRO A 9 4.54 -0.11 22.37
C PRO A 9 4.35 -0.43 20.89
N GLN A 10 5.47 -0.52 20.16
CA GLN A 10 5.47 -0.86 18.74
C GLN A 10 5.15 -2.35 18.58
N LEU A 11 4.18 -2.64 17.72
CA LEU A 11 3.80 -3.99 17.35
C LEU A 11 4.81 -4.55 16.34
N PRO A 12 5.22 -5.83 16.47
CA PRO A 12 6.15 -6.42 15.55
C PRO A 12 5.52 -6.56 14.16
N ALA A 13 6.20 -6.05 13.13
CA ALA A 13 5.78 -6.26 11.75
C ALA A 13 5.74 -7.76 11.41
N PRO A 14 4.69 -8.25 10.71
CA PRO A 14 4.57 -9.66 10.38
C PRO A 14 5.77 -10.23 9.62
N ARG A 15 6.11 -11.49 9.91
CA ARG A 15 7.35 -12.11 9.41
C ARG A 15 7.35 -12.30 7.90
N TRP A 16 6.18 -12.54 7.30
CA TRP A 16 6.00 -12.78 5.86
C TRP A 16 6.11 -11.52 5.00
N LEU A 17 6.14 -10.32 5.59
CA LEU A 17 6.42 -9.09 4.85
C LEU A 17 7.88 -9.04 4.43
N SER A 18 8.12 -8.60 3.19
CA SER A 18 9.45 -8.26 2.70
C SER A 18 10.07 -7.11 3.49
N ARG A 19 11.37 -6.86 3.30
CA ARG A 19 12.07 -5.76 3.99
C ARG A 19 11.45 -4.39 3.68
N ALA A 20 11.07 -4.16 2.42
CA ALA A 20 10.45 -2.90 2.00
C ALA A 20 9.05 -2.75 2.61
N GLU A 21 8.24 -3.81 2.59
CA GLU A 21 6.91 -3.80 3.20
C GLU A 21 6.98 -3.61 4.72
N LYS A 22 7.98 -4.19 5.40
CA LYS A 22 8.20 -3.94 6.84
C LYS A 22 8.51 -2.47 7.14
N ALA A 23 9.27 -1.80 6.27
CA ALA A 23 9.53 -0.37 6.41
C ALA A 23 8.26 0.47 6.21
N ASP A 24 7.43 0.11 5.23
CA ASP A 24 6.13 0.74 5.00
C ASP A 24 5.16 0.53 6.16
N PHE A 25 5.08 -0.68 6.68
CA PHE A 25 4.26 -1.03 7.84
C PHE A 25 4.61 -0.17 9.06
N ARG A 26 5.91 -0.10 9.42
CA ARG A 26 6.40 0.71 10.55
C ARG A 26 6.13 2.20 10.34
N ARG A 27 6.17 2.68 9.10
CA ARG A 27 5.82 4.07 8.79
C ARG A 27 4.35 4.35 9.08
N ILE A 28 3.45 3.46 8.67
CA ILE A 28 2.01 3.58 8.95
C ILE A 28 1.75 3.53 10.45
N GLU A 29 2.40 2.61 11.15
CA GLU A 29 2.33 2.50 12.60
C GLU A 29 2.80 3.79 13.30
N GLY A 30 3.96 4.33 12.91
CA GLY A 30 4.47 5.58 13.46
C GLY A 30 3.54 6.76 13.20
N GLN A 31 2.94 6.86 12.00
CA GLN A 31 1.93 7.89 11.69
C GLN A 31 0.66 7.75 12.54
N ARG A 32 0.20 6.51 12.75
CA ARG A 32 -0.96 6.17 13.59
C ARG A 32 -0.71 6.54 15.06
N ALA A 33 0.45 6.17 15.59
CA ALA A 33 0.85 6.50 16.95
C ALA A 33 0.98 8.02 17.15
N ALA A 34 1.63 8.74 16.22
CA ALA A 34 1.75 10.19 16.25
C ALA A 34 0.38 10.91 16.18
N ALA A 35 -0.62 10.30 15.55
CA ALA A 35 -2.00 10.80 15.51
C ALA A 35 -2.83 10.42 16.74
N GLY A 36 -2.23 9.85 17.78
CA GLY A 36 -2.92 9.42 19.00
C GLY A 36 -3.82 8.19 18.82
N LYS A 37 -3.64 7.45 17.72
CA LYS A 37 -4.43 6.24 17.38
C LYS A 37 -3.49 5.10 17.02
N PRO A 38 -2.69 4.57 17.96
CA PRO A 38 -1.77 3.47 17.69
C PRO A 38 -2.51 2.25 17.12
N LEU A 39 -1.80 1.45 16.32
CA LEU A 39 -2.36 0.23 15.77
C LEU A 39 -2.71 -0.74 16.89
N SER A 40 -3.91 -1.31 16.82
CA SER A 40 -4.28 -2.45 17.66
C SER A 40 -3.78 -3.76 17.06
N ALA A 41 -3.60 -4.79 17.89
CA ALA A 41 -3.22 -6.14 17.43
C ALA A 41 -4.16 -6.69 16.35
N THR A 42 -5.45 -6.35 16.43
CA THR A 42 -6.48 -6.76 15.46
C THR A 42 -6.37 -6.07 14.10
N GLU A 43 -5.65 -4.95 14.01
CA GLU A 43 -5.45 -4.21 12.75
C GLU A 43 -4.15 -4.57 12.03
N VAL A 44 -3.23 -5.28 12.70
CA VAL A 44 -1.90 -5.62 12.16
C VAL A 44 -2.01 -6.32 10.82
N ASP A 45 -2.82 -7.37 10.74
CA ASP A 45 -2.98 -8.15 9.51
C ASP A 45 -3.62 -7.31 8.39
N ALA A 46 -4.64 -6.52 8.73
CA ALA A 46 -5.30 -5.67 7.75
C ALA A 46 -4.39 -4.56 7.20
N VAL A 47 -3.50 -4.00 8.02
CA VAL A 47 -2.48 -3.03 7.58
C VAL A 47 -1.38 -3.72 6.77
N ALA A 48 -0.93 -4.90 7.19
CA ALA A 48 0.05 -5.69 6.46
C ALA A 48 -0.47 -6.07 5.06
N ASP A 49 -1.73 -6.49 4.95
CA ASP A 49 -2.39 -6.78 3.68
C ASP A 49 -2.47 -5.56 2.76
N LEU A 50 -2.76 -4.38 3.33
CA LEU A 50 -2.78 -3.13 2.57
C LEU A 50 -1.38 -2.80 2.02
N VAL A 51 -0.35 -2.97 2.84
CA VAL A 51 1.05 -2.76 2.43
C VAL A 51 1.42 -3.72 1.31
N SER A 52 1.08 -5.00 1.44
CA SER A 52 1.32 -5.97 0.36
C SER A 52 0.49 -5.69 -0.89
N ALA A 53 -0.74 -5.22 -0.76
CA ALA A 53 -1.53 -4.77 -1.91
C ALA A 53 -0.84 -3.60 -2.64
N ARG A 54 -0.31 -2.61 -1.91
CA ARG A 54 0.45 -1.50 -2.48
C ARG A 54 1.72 -1.96 -3.19
N SER A 55 2.44 -2.93 -2.61
CA SER A 55 3.62 -3.53 -3.22
C SER A 55 3.28 -4.22 -4.55
N ARG A 56 2.24 -5.06 -4.57
CA ARG A 56 1.77 -5.72 -5.80
C ARG A 56 1.31 -4.74 -6.87
N ILE A 57 0.68 -3.61 -6.49
CA ILE A 57 0.33 -2.54 -7.45
C ILE A 57 1.59 -1.92 -8.06
N ALA A 58 2.65 -1.72 -7.27
CA ALA A 58 3.92 -1.22 -7.79
C ALA A 58 4.54 -2.19 -8.81
N ASP A 59 4.45 -3.49 -8.57
CA ASP A 59 4.91 -4.51 -9.51
C ASP A 59 4.04 -4.58 -10.77
N LEU A 60 2.71 -4.49 -10.65
CA LEU A 60 1.82 -4.38 -11.82
C LEU A 60 2.16 -3.15 -12.67
N ARG A 61 2.49 -2.01 -12.04
CA ARG A 61 2.95 -0.80 -12.75
C ARG A 61 4.29 -1.00 -13.46
N ARG A 62 5.19 -1.83 -12.91
CA ARG A 62 6.44 -2.22 -13.59
C ARG A 62 6.11 -3.06 -14.84
N LEU A 63 5.33 -4.13 -14.66
CA LEU A 63 4.88 -4.99 -15.76
C LEU A 63 4.16 -4.20 -16.86
N TYR A 64 3.31 -3.24 -16.49
CA TYR A 64 2.64 -2.35 -17.45
C TYR A 64 3.65 -1.55 -18.28
N ARG A 65 4.66 -0.95 -17.65
CA ARG A 65 5.68 -0.17 -18.37
C ARG A 65 6.49 -1.04 -19.33
N ASP A 66 6.80 -2.27 -18.93
CA ASP A 66 7.54 -3.21 -19.75
C ASP A 66 6.69 -3.67 -20.94
N ALA A 67 5.44 -4.09 -20.71
CA ALA A 67 4.50 -4.46 -21.76
C ALA A 67 4.21 -3.30 -22.72
N ALA A 68 4.05 -2.07 -22.21
CA ALA A 68 3.83 -0.87 -23.02
C ALA A 68 5.09 -0.46 -23.81
N ARG A 69 6.29 -0.82 -23.34
CA ARG A 69 7.53 -0.64 -24.11
C ARG A 69 7.62 -1.65 -25.24
N GLU A 70 7.33 -2.91 -24.94
CA GLU A 70 7.33 -3.99 -25.93
C GLU A 70 6.32 -3.72 -27.05
N TYR A 71 5.08 -3.34 -26.70
CA TYR A 71 4.05 -2.96 -27.66
C TYR A 71 4.47 -1.81 -28.58
N ARG A 72 5.16 -0.79 -28.04
CA ARG A 72 5.68 0.32 -28.87
C ARG A 72 6.76 -0.13 -29.85
N SER A 73 7.56 -1.14 -29.49
CA SER A 73 8.63 -1.67 -30.34
C SER A 73 8.12 -2.63 -31.43
N SER A 74 7.02 -3.34 -31.17
CA SER A 74 6.43 -4.29 -32.11
C SER A 74 4.92 -4.36 -31.91
N PRO A 75 4.14 -3.42 -32.47
CA PRO A 75 2.71 -3.37 -32.19
C PRO A 75 1.99 -4.54 -32.87
N TYR A 76 1.43 -5.44 -32.06
CA TYR A 76 0.48 -6.46 -32.53
C TYR A 76 -0.62 -6.74 -31.49
N GLU A 77 -1.74 -7.28 -31.98
CA GLU A 77 -3.02 -7.35 -31.27
C GLU A 77 -2.94 -8.03 -29.88
N PRO A 78 -2.32 -9.22 -29.70
CA PRO A 78 -2.09 -9.81 -28.38
C PRO A 78 -1.39 -8.90 -27.36
N GLN A 79 -0.41 -8.09 -27.76
CA GLN A 79 0.28 -7.18 -26.86
C GLN A 79 -0.60 -5.98 -26.47
N ALA A 80 -1.40 -5.45 -27.39
CA ALA A 80 -2.39 -4.43 -27.07
C ALA A 80 -3.38 -4.93 -25.99
N LYS A 81 -3.86 -6.17 -26.14
CA LYS A 81 -4.74 -6.83 -25.14
C LYS A 81 -4.04 -7.03 -23.79
N LEU A 82 -2.77 -7.43 -23.80
CA LEU A 82 -1.98 -7.59 -22.58
C LEU A 82 -1.83 -6.25 -21.83
N VAL A 83 -1.45 -5.18 -22.54
CA VAL A 83 -1.31 -3.83 -21.97
C VAL A 83 -2.63 -3.36 -21.34
N LEU A 84 -3.74 -3.50 -22.06
CA LEU A 84 -5.07 -3.13 -21.57
C LEU A 84 -5.50 -3.98 -20.36
N SER A 85 -5.21 -5.28 -20.37
CA SER A 85 -5.48 -6.20 -19.25
C SER A 85 -4.68 -5.81 -18.00
N ILE A 86 -3.42 -5.40 -18.14
CA ILE A 86 -2.62 -4.96 -16.99
C ILE A 86 -3.16 -3.62 -16.46
N ALA A 87 -3.49 -2.67 -17.34
CA ALA A 87 -4.05 -1.37 -16.94
C ALA A 87 -5.32 -1.52 -16.11
N THR A 88 -6.29 -2.30 -16.60
CA THR A 88 -7.55 -2.57 -15.88
C THR A 88 -7.33 -3.26 -14.53
N ARG A 89 -6.35 -4.17 -14.43
CA ARG A 89 -5.96 -4.79 -13.15
C ARG A 89 -5.35 -3.79 -12.18
N ILE A 90 -4.54 -2.83 -12.65
CA ILE A 90 -3.99 -1.75 -11.83
C ILE A 90 -5.12 -0.91 -11.25
N ASP A 91 -6.10 -0.54 -12.06
CA ASP A 91 -7.23 0.29 -11.61
C ASP A 91 -8.07 -0.44 -10.56
N ALA A 92 -8.41 -1.71 -10.82
CA ALA A 92 -9.16 -2.54 -9.87
C ALA A 92 -8.40 -2.72 -8.54
N ALA A 93 -7.11 -3.04 -8.60
CA ALA A 93 -6.27 -3.21 -7.41
C ALA A 93 -6.10 -1.89 -6.64
N THR A 94 -5.92 -0.78 -7.35
CA THR A 94 -5.81 0.56 -6.74
C THR A 94 -7.10 0.93 -6.01
N ALA A 95 -8.26 0.74 -6.65
CA ALA A 95 -9.56 0.99 -6.03
C ALA A 95 -9.79 0.10 -4.80
N ALA A 96 -9.40 -1.18 -4.85
CA ALA A 96 -9.47 -2.08 -3.70
C ALA A 96 -8.58 -1.63 -2.54
N ALA A 97 -7.32 -1.29 -2.83
CA ALA A 97 -6.38 -0.79 -1.82
C ALA A 97 -6.84 0.53 -1.20
N GLN A 98 -7.43 1.44 -1.98
CA GLN A 98 -8.02 2.69 -1.47
C GLN A 98 -9.21 2.42 -0.55
N ARG A 99 -10.11 1.49 -0.91
CA ARG A 99 -11.22 1.09 -0.03
C ARG A 99 -10.72 0.49 1.28
N GLN A 100 -9.70 -0.36 1.24
CA GLN A 100 -9.09 -0.94 2.44
C GLN A 100 -8.42 0.14 3.29
N ALA A 101 -7.68 1.07 2.68
CA ALA A 101 -7.07 2.19 3.38
C ALA A 101 -8.13 3.06 4.09
N ARG A 102 -9.26 3.35 3.44
CA ARG A 102 -10.38 4.10 4.05
C ARG A 102 -10.99 3.36 5.23
N ARG A 103 -11.21 2.05 5.12
CA ARG A 103 -11.70 1.20 6.23
C ARG A 103 -10.76 1.23 7.44
N LEU A 104 -9.46 1.34 7.17
CA LEU A 104 -8.43 1.52 8.19
C LEU A 104 -8.27 2.98 8.62
N GLY A 105 -9.12 3.92 8.20
CA GLY A 105 -8.99 5.34 8.58
C GLY A 105 -7.68 5.98 8.08
N LEU A 106 -7.04 5.41 7.06
CA LEU A 106 -5.82 5.92 6.42
C LEU A 106 -6.14 6.79 5.18
N GLY A 107 -7.42 7.08 4.92
CA GLY A 107 -7.88 7.93 3.83
C GLY A 107 -8.28 9.31 4.35
N GLN A 108 -7.59 10.35 3.85
CA GLN A 108 -7.74 11.78 4.15
C GLN A 108 -7.27 12.26 5.53
N VAL A 109 -6.03 12.75 5.56
CA VAL A 109 -5.67 13.96 6.32
C VAL A 109 -5.74 15.10 5.31
N GLY A 110 -6.83 15.85 5.32
CA GLY A 110 -7.04 16.93 4.35
C GLY A 110 -8.52 17.25 4.19
N GLU A 111 -9.10 17.81 5.26
CA GLU A 111 -10.23 18.74 5.29
C GLU A 111 -10.55 18.96 6.78
N LYS A 112 -9.81 19.89 7.38
CA LYS A 112 -10.36 20.69 8.48
C LYS A 112 -10.63 22.05 7.85
N GLU A 113 -11.91 22.35 7.66
CA GLU A 113 -12.40 23.74 7.52
C GLU A 113 -12.06 24.54 8.78
#